data_AF-A0A9D8A0D9-F1
#
_entry.id   AF-A0A9D8A0D9-F1
#
_cell.length_a   1.000
_cell.length_b   1.000
_cell.length_c   1.000
_cell.angle_alpha   90.00
_cell.angle_beta   90.00
_cell.angle_gamma   90.00
#
_symmetry.space_group_name_H-M   'P 1'
#
loop_
_entity.id
_entity.type
_entity.pdbx_description
1 polymer ?
#
loop_
_entity_poly.entity_id
_entity_poly.type
_entity_poly.pdbx_seq_one_letter_code
_entity_poly.pdbx_strand_id
1 'polypeptide(L)'
;MKETTDYQITYLEGSGELVEKTNQFLDYLKSKGKKEKTLYTYGKDVELLVNHFGKGKAINKITKPLMGGFLKCDGILKTASGKDKSHITINKTKRVVNQLFDYLIEKGDMTENPMPKEA
;
A
#
# COMPACT_ATOMS: atom_id res chain seq x y z
N MET A 1 34.15 -2.40 3.67
CA MET A 1 33.05 -3.22 3.11
C MET A 1 31.75 -2.59 3.52
N LYS A 2 30.90 -2.12 2.58
CA LYS A 2 29.54 -1.71 2.94
C LYS A 2 28.74 -2.99 3.12
N GLU A 3 28.20 -3.21 4.32
CA GLU A 3 27.25 -4.29 4.56
C GLU A 3 26.13 -4.16 3.53
N THR A 4 26.02 -5.19 2.69
CA THR A 4 24.91 -5.28 1.75
C THR A 4 23.76 -5.80 2.59
N THR A 5 22.96 -4.89 3.15
CA THR A 5 21.72 -5.30 3.83
C THR A 5 20.86 -5.97 2.77
N ASP A 6 20.73 -7.29 2.82
CA ASP A 6 19.82 -8.05 1.96
C ASP A 6 18.39 -7.66 2.34
N TYR A 7 17.79 -6.77 1.55
CA TYR A 7 16.40 -6.38 1.73
C TYR A 7 15.52 -7.50 1.20
N GLN A 8 15.03 -8.38 2.06
CA GLN A 8 14.03 -9.37 1.66
C GLN A 8 12.69 -8.67 1.37
N ILE A 9 11.96 -9.12 0.35
CA ILE A 9 10.58 -8.67 0.11
C ILE A 9 9.75 -9.06 1.32
N THR A 10 9.11 -8.08 1.95
CA THR A 10 8.17 -8.32 3.05
C THR A 10 6.79 -8.51 2.48
N TYR A 11 6.36 -9.76 2.37
CA TYR A 11 4.97 -10.10 2.14
C TYR A 11 4.16 -9.87 3.42
N LEU A 12 2.90 -9.52 3.25
CA LEU A 12 1.97 -9.34 4.35
C LEU A 12 1.54 -10.69 4.91
N GLU A 13 1.60 -10.84 6.23
CA GLU A 13 1.21 -12.06 6.93
C GLU A 13 -0.32 -12.15 7.12
N GLY A 14 -0.86 -13.37 7.02
CA GLY A 14 -2.26 -13.71 7.27
C GLY A 14 -3.06 -14.02 6.00
N SER A 15 -4.31 -14.43 6.19
CA SER A 15 -5.24 -14.80 5.13
C SER A 15 -6.37 -13.75 5.01
N GLY A 16 -6.74 -13.38 3.78
CA GLY A 16 -7.79 -12.42 3.51
C GLY A 16 -7.60 -11.70 2.18
N GLU A 17 -8.71 -11.33 1.53
CA GLU A 17 -8.72 -10.79 0.17
C GLU A 17 -7.78 -9.58 0.00
N LEU A 18 -7.81 -8.60 0.91
CA LEU A 18 -6.97 -7.41 0.80
C LEU A 18 -5.48 -7.75 0.92
N VAL A 19 -5.11 -8.65 1.83
CA VAL A 19 -3.73 -9.12 1.97
C VAL A 19 -3.27 -9.86 0.72
N GLU A 20 -4.09 -10.77 0.22
CA GLU A 20 -3.79 -11.56 -0.98
C GLU A 20 -3.56 -10.67 -2.20
N LYS A 21 -4.48 -9.73 -2.45
CA LYS A 21 -4.38 -8.77 -3.55
C LYS A 21 -3.18 -7.84 -3.43
N THR A 22 -2.84 -7.46 -2.21
CA THR A 22 -1.65 -6.64 -1.96
C THR A 22 -0.35 -7.42 -2.21
N ASN A 23 -0.28 -8.69 -1.81
CA ASN A 23 0.87 -9.55 -2.09
C ASN A 23 1.01 -9.81 -3.61
N GLN A 24 -0.10 -10.05 -4.32
CA GLN A 24 -0.11 -10.20 -5.78
C GLN A 24 0.41 -8.93 -6.49
N PHE A 25 0.08 -7.75 -5.98
CA PHE A 25 0.64 -6.49 -6.46
C PHE A 25 2.16 -6.39 -6.24
N LEU A 26 2.67 -6.80 -5.08
CA LEU A 26 4.11 -6.83 -4.81
C LEU A 26 4.84 -7.82 -5.74
N ASP A 27 4.25 -8.98 -6.00
CA ASP A 27 4.77 -9.95 -6.97
C ASP A 27 4.79 -9.40 -8.39
N TYR A 28 3.75 -8.67 -8.80
CA TYR A 28 3.70 -7.98 -10.09
C TYR A 28 4.79 -6.91 -10.20
N LEU A 29 5.03 -6.14 -9.14
CA LEU A 29 6.13 -5.17 -9.13
C LEU A 29 7.50 -5.85 -9.20
N LYS A 30 7.65 -7.00 -8.53
CA LYS A 30 8.85 -7.84 -8.61
C LYS A 30 9.07 -8.35 -10.04
N SER A 31 8.03 -8.85 -10.70
CA SER A 31 8.10 -9.34 -12.09
C SER A 31 8.42 -8.21 -13.08
N LYS A 32 8.09 -6.95 -12.74
CA LYS A 32 8.50 -5.74 -13.46
C LYS A 32 9.94 -5.27 -13.16
N GLY A 33 10.71 -6.03 -12.40
CA GLY A 33 12.12 -5.74 -12.11
C GLY A 33 12.33 -4.64 -11.04
N LYS A 34 11.35 -4.36 -10.18
CA LYS A 34 11.56 -3.46 -9.04
C LYS A 34 12.57 -4.05 -8.06
N LYS A 35 13.52 -3.23 -7.61
CA LYS A 35 14.53 -3.60 -6.61
C LYS A 35 13.88 -4.00 -5.29
N GLU A 36 14.48 -4.95 -4.59
CA GLU A 36 13.94 -5.50 -3.35
C GLU A 36 13.80 -4.43 -2.25
N LYS A 37 14.75 -3.50 -2.12
CA LYS A 37 14.63 -2.35 -1.21
C LYS A 37 13.38 -1.49 -1.49
N THR A 38 13.03 -1.33 -2.77
CA THR A 38 11.81 -0.62 -3.17
C THR A 38 10.58 -1.42 -2.76
N LEU A 39 10.59 -2.73 -3.02
CA LEU A 39 9.49 -3.64 -2.65
C LEU A 39 9.28 -3.71 -1.14
N TYR A 40 10.35 -3.74 -0.34
CA TYR A 40 10.30 -3.63 1.11
C TYR A 40 9.54 -2.36 1.54
N THR A 41 9.96 -1.21 1.00
CA THR A 41 9.36 0.08 1.33
C THR A 41 7.90 0.16 0.88
N TYR A 42 7.58 -0.36 -0.30
CA TYR A 42 6.23 -0.38 -0.85
C TYR A 42 5.33 -1.33 -0.05
N GLY A 43 5.86 -2.48 0.37
CA GLY A 43 5.19 -3.41 1.29
C GLY A 43 4.75 -2.71 2.57
N LYS A 44 5.62 -1.89 3.17
CA LYS A 44 5.26 -1.06 4.33
C LYS A 44 4.21 0.00 4.04
N ASP A 45 4.18 0.56 2.83
CA ASP A 45 3.17 1.54 2.44
C ASP A 45 1.77 0.90 2.29
N VAL A 46 1.69 -0.28 1.67
CA VAL A 46 0.43 -1.03 1.52
C VAL A 46 0.01 -1.79 2.79
N GLU A 47 0.94 -2.10 3.69
CA GLU A 47 0.65 -2.62 5.03
C GLU A 47 -0.20 -1.64 5.85
N LEU A 48 0.01 -0.34 5.71
CA LEU A 48 -0.82 0.67 6.37
C LEU A 48 -2.28 0.59 5.92
N LEU A 49 -2.52 0.31 4.63
CA LEU A 49 -3.86 0.11 4.08
C LEU A 49 -4.53 -1.12 4.70
N VAL A 50 -3.80 -2.24 4.74
CA VAL A 50 -4.28 -3.51 5.33
C VAL A 50 -4.57 -3.34 6.81
N ASN A 51 -3.71 -2.67 7.56
CA ASN A 51 -3.88 -2.44 9.00
C ASN A 51 -5.08 -1.52 9.29
N HIS A 52 -5.36 -0.56 8.42
CA HIS A 52 -6.49 0.34 8.57
C HIS A 52 -7.84 -0.34 8.26
N PHE A 53 -7.91 -1.09 7.14
CA PHE A 53 -9.18 -1.68 6.68
C PHE A 53 -9.43 -3.10 7.19
N GLY A 54 -8.39 -3.79 7.66
CA GLY A 54 -8.42 -5.18 8.04
C GLY A 54 -8.07 -6.13 6.89
N LYS A 55 -7.41 -7.24 7.23
CA LYS A 55 -6.85 -8.22 6.28
C LYS A 55 -7.88 -8.79 5.28
N GLY A 56 -9.09 -9.04 5.76
CA GLY A 56 -10.18 -9.63 4.97
C GLY A 56 -11.11 -8.62 4.29
N LYS A 57 -10.77 -7.32 4.26
CA LYS A 57 -11.62 -6.32 3.61
C LYS A 57 -11.75 -6.65 2.11
N ALA A 58 -12.98 -6.81 1.64
CA ALA A 58 -13.22 -6.95 0.22
C ALA A 58 -12.82 -5.67 -0.53
N ILE A 59 -12.01 -5.80 -1.59
CA ILE A 59 -11.43 -4.66 -2.31
C ILE A 59 -12.52 -3.77 -2.93
N ASN A 60 -13.59 -4.40 -3.43
CA ASN A 60 -14.78 -3.73 -3.98
C ASN A 60 -15.64 -3.01 -2.93
N LYS A 61 -15.33 -3.15 -1.64
CA LYS A 61 -15.96 -2.42 -0.54
C LYS A 61 -15.10 -1.27 -0.02
N ILE A 62 -13.94 -1.00 -0.63
CA ILE A 62 -13.13 0.17 -0.34
C ILE A 62 -13.60 1.30 -1.24
N THR A 63 -14.39 2.22 -0.69
CA THR A 63 -15.03 3.33 -1.42
C THR A 63 -14.27 4.64 -1.22
N LYS A 64 -14.54 5.65 -2.06
CA LYS A 64 -13.92 6.99 -1.93
C LYS A 64 -14.08 7.63 -0.53
N PRO A 65 -15.26 7.58 0.13
CA PRO A 65 -15.39 8.10 1.49
C PRO A 65 -14.50 7.38 2.51
N LEU A 66 -14.42 6.05 2.43
CA LEU A 66 -13.56 5.24 3.30
C LEU A 66 -12.09 5.56 3.05
N MET A 67 -11.69 5.75 1.80
CA MET A 67 -10.34 6.17 1.44
C MET A 67 -10.02 7.56 2.00
N GLY A 68 -10.97 8.49 1.99
CA GLY A 68 -10.83 9.79 2.63
C GLY A 68 -10.54 9.71 4.14
N GLY A 69 -11.12 8.72 4.83
CA GLY A 69 -10.81 8.42 6.23
C GLY A 69 -9.40 7.87 6.41
N PHE A 70 -9.00 6.89 5.60
CA PHE A 70 -7.66 6.32 5.61
C PHE A 70 -6.57 7.39 5.42
N LEU A 71 -6.74 8.27 4.43
CA LEU A 71 -5.76 9.33 4.11
C LEU A 71 -5.58 10.38 5.22
N LYS A 72 -6.51 10.43 6.17
CA LYS A 72 -6.49 11.33 7.34
C LYS A 72 -6.12 10.63 8.64
N CYS A 73 -5.88 9.32 8.61
CA CYS A 73 -5.56 8.57 9.84
C CYS A 73 -4.12 8.80 10.29
N ASP A 74 -3.88 8.66 11.59
CA ASP A 74 -2.54 8.80 12.18
C ASP A 74 -1.55 7.78 11.64
N GLY A 75 -2.00 6.59 11.23
CA GLY A 75 -1.15 5.61 10.56
C GLY A 75 -0.48 6.18 9.30
N ILE A 76 -1.12 7.13 8.61
CA ILE A 76 -0.59 7.81 7.43
C ILE A 76 0.11 9.12 7.80
N LEU A 77 -0.45 9.89 8.74
CA LEU A 77 0.02 11.25 9.04
C LEU A 77 1.11 11.32 10.11
N LYS A 78 1.22 10.32 10.97
CA LYS A 78 2.12 10.33 12.13
C LYS A 78 3.18 9.22 12.06
N THR A 79 4.34 9.49 12.66
CA THR A 79 5.37 8.49 12.95
C THR A 79 4.97 7.65 14.16
N ALA A 80 5.70 6.56 14.43
CA ALA A 80 5.50 5.76 15.64
C ALA A 80 5.67 6.57 16.94
N SER A 81 6.44 7.66 16.90
CA SER A 81 6.62 8.58 18.03
C SER A 81 5.54 9.67 18.11
N GLY A 82 4.48 9.60 17.29
CA GLY A 82 3.38 10.58 17.26
C GLY A 82 3.72 11.92 16.57
N LYS A 83 4.89 12.06 15.95
CA LYS A 83 5.28 13.27 15.20
C LYS A 83 4.69 13.24 13.80
N ASP A 84 4.50 14.39 13.17
CA ASP A 84 4.06 14.44 11.77
C ASP A 84 5.08 13.79 10.84
N LYS A 85 4.59 12.96 9.92
CA LYS A 85 5.36 12.43 8.80
C LYS A 85 5.62 13.55 7.79
N SER A 86 6.76 13.47 7.12
CA SER A 86 7.06 14.41 6.03
C SER A 86 6.07 14.24 4.87
N HIS A 87 5.76 15.35 4.20
CA HIS A 87 4.92 15.35 2.99
C HIS A 87 5.44 14.37 1.93
N ILE A 88 6.77 14.24 1.79
CA ILE A 88 7.40 13.28 0.87
C ILE A 88 6.98 11.85 1.20
N THR A 89 6.98 11.48 2.49
CA THR A 89 6.60 10.14 2.93
C THR A 89 5.12 9.89 2.67
N ILE A 90 4.26 10.84 3.04
CA ILE A 90 2.81 10.76 2.84
C ILE A 90 2.47 10.61 1.36
N ASN A 91 3.05 11.44 0.49
CA ASN A 91 2.79 11.41 -0.95
C ASN A 91 3.31 10.11 -1.59
N LYS A 92 4.45 9.59 -1.14
CA LYS A 92 4.94 8.28 -1.58
C LYS A 92 3.94 7.19 -1.20
N THR A 93 3.45 7.14 0.04
CA THR A 93 2.45 6.14 0.45
C THR A 93 1.17 6.26 -0.38
N LYS A 94 0.63 7.47 -0.56
CA LYS A 94 -0.53 7.71 -1.43
C LYS A 94 -0.32 7.19 -2.85
N ARG A 95 0.83 7.49 -3.46
CA ARG A 95 1.18 7.04 -4.81
C ARG A 95 1.25 5.51 -4.90
N VAL A 96 1.85 4.84 -3.91
CA VAL A 96 1.94 3.37 -3.91
C VAL A 96 0.56 2.73 -3.75
N VAL A 97 -0.27 3.27 -2.86
CA VAL A 97 -1.66 2.82 -2.70
C VAL A 97 -2.48 3.07 -3.97
N ASN A 98 -2.27 4.19 -4.66
CA ASN A 98 -2.91 4.44 -5.96
C ASN A 98 -2.49 3.40 -7.01
N GLN A 99 -1.20 3.07 -7.07
CA GLN A 99 -0.69 2.04 -7.99
C GLN A 99 -1.28 0.66 -7.70
N LEU A 100 -1.53 0.32 -6.43
CA LEU A 100 -2.25 -0.90 -6.08
C LEU A 100 -3.65 -0.90 -6.69
N PHE A 101 -4.43 0.17 -6.53
CA PHE A 101 -5.78 0.24 -7.09
C PHE A 101 -5.80 0.26 -8.62
N ASP A 102 -4.86 0.97 -9.26
CA ASP A 102 -4.70 0.92 -10.72
C ASP A 102 -4.39 -0.49 -11.20
N TYR A 103 -3.52 -1.23 -10.49
CA TYR A 103 -3.24 -2.64 -10.77
C TYR A 103 -4.48 -3.52 -10.63
N LEU A 104 -5.29 -3.35 -9.57
CA LEU A 104 -6.51 -4.13 -9.38
C LEU A 104 -7.54 -3.87 -10.49
N ILE A 105 -7.61 -2.63 -10.97
CA ILE A 105 -8.45 -2.30 -12.14
C ILE A 105 -7.89 -2.95 -13.40
N GLU A 106 -6.58 -2.91 -13.63
CA GLU A 106 -5.91 -3.59 -14.75
C GLU A 106 -6.20 -5.10 -14.77
N LYS A 107 -6.35 -5.72 -13.58
CA LYS A 107 -6.70 -7.14 -13.44
C LYS A 107 -8.20 -7.43 -13.50
N GLY A 108 -9.05 -6.41 -13.57
CA GLY A 108 -10.50 -6.57 -13.58
C GLY A 108 -11.10 -6.92 -12.21
N ASP A 109 -10.32 -6.78 -11.14
CA ASP A 109 -10.75 -7.03 -9.75
C ASP A 109 -11.60 -5.87 -9.19
N MET A 110 -11.42 -4.67 -9.75
CA MET A 110 -12.13 -3.45 -9.39
C MET A 110 -12.52 -2.66 -10.65
N THR A 111 -13.61 -1.91 -10.56
CA THR A 111 -14.09 -1.07 -11.67
C THR A 111 -13.68 0.39 -11.56
N GLU A 112 -13.39 0.87 -10.35
CA GLU A 112 -13.09 2.28 -10.09
C GLU A 112 -12.00 2.41 -9.02
N ASN A 113 -11.10 3.38 -9.21
CA ASN A 113 -10.06 3.70 -8.23
C ASN A 113 -10.69 4.55 -7.10
N PRO A 114 -10.66 4.08 -5.84
CA PRO A 114 -11.24 4.81 -4.70
C PRO A 114 -10.35 5.95 -4.19
N MET A 115 -9.13 6.09 -4.71
CA MET A 115 -8.28 7.23 -4.39
C MET A 115 -8.94 8.52 -4.87
N PRO A 116 -8.95 9.59 -4.05
CA PRO A 116 -9.36 10.89 -4.52
C PRO A 116 -8.43 11.31 -5.65
N LYS A 117 -9.00 11.84 -6.74
CA LYS A 117 -8.20 12.54 -7.75
C LYS A 117 -7.47 13.67 -7.03
N GLU A 118 -6.16 13.78 -7.24
CA GLU A 118 -5.38 14.90 -6.70
C GLU A 118 -6.12 16.20 -7.09
N ALA A 119 -6.43 17.01 -6.08
CA ALA A 119 -6.99 18.34 -6.27
C ALA A 119 -5.89 19.31 -6.67
#